data_AF-A0A7V8EBX2-F1
#
_entry.id   AF-A0A7V8EBX2-F1
#
_cell.length_a   1.000
_cell.length_b   1.000
_cell.length_c   1.000
_cell.angle_alpha   90.00
_cell.angle_beta   90.00
_cell.angle_gamma   90.00
#
_symmetry.space_group_name_H-M   'P 1'
#
loop_
_entity.id
_entity.type
_entity.pdbx_description
1 polymer ?
#
loop_
_entity_poly.entity_id
_entity_poly.type
_entity_poly.pdbx_seq_one_letter_code
_entity_poly.pdbx_strand_id
1 'polypeptide(L)'
;MTMESAVAKALENFNPDNAFHVALKKYGEHTYTRVIEMATESQRFAIAEGHPIVEIAEAVRSKALEIFADERRMRGMKLEDELGL
;
A
#
# COMPACT_ATOMS: atom_id res chain seq x y z
N MET A 1 -17.88 -8.66 -11.76
CA MET A 1 -17.37 -9.26 -10.50
C MET A 1 -18.47 -10.11 -9.89
N THR A 2 -18.22 -11.39 -9.58
CA THR A 2 -19.17 -12.27 -8.91
C THR A 2 -19.04 -12.12 -7.39
N MET A 3 -20.11 -12.40 -6.62
CA MET A 3 -20.08 -12.36 -5.14
C MET A 3 -18.95 -13.21 -4.55
N GLU A 4 -18.63 -14.34 -5.19
CA GLU A 4 -17.56 -15.25 -4.76
C GLU A 4 -16.18 -14.56 -4.76
N SER A 5 -15.92 -13.68 -5.72
CA SER A 5 -14.68 -12.91 -5.81
C SER A 5 -14.56 -11.85 -4.71
N ALA A 6 -15.67 -11.19 -4.35
CA ALA A 6 -15.69 -10.21 -3.26
C ALA A 6 -15.48 -10.86 -1.89
N VAL A 7 -16.07 -12.04 -1.67
CA VAL A 7 -15.89 -12.83 -0.43
C VAL A 7 -14.46 -13.33 -0.31
N ALA A 8 -13.86 -13.82 -1.40
CA ALA A 8 -12.46 -14.24 -1.41
C ALA A 8 -11.50 -13.08 -1.09
N LYS A 9 -11.71 -11.90 -1.70
CA LYS A 9 -10.92 -10.68 -1.40
C LYS A 9 -11.11 -10.23 0.06
N ALA A 10 -12.32 -10.32 0.60
CA ALA A 10 -12.57 -9.99 2.01
C ALA A 10 -11.84 -10.95 2.96
N LEU A 11 -11.87 -12.27 2.70
CA LEU A 11 -11.12 -13.26 3.47
C LEU A 11 -9.60 -13.04 3.39
N GLU A 12 -9.09 -12.59 2.24
CA GLU A 12 -7.69 -12.21 2.06
C GLU A 12 -7.28 -11.04 2.98
N ASN A 13 -8.19 -10.12 3.27
CA ASN A 13 -7.99 -9.01 4.21
C ASN A 13 -8.09 -9.42 5.67
N PHE A 14 -8.54 -10.64 6.00
CA PHE A 14 -8.49 -11.18 7.36
C PHE A 14 -7.34 -12.16 7.55
N ASN A 15 -6.58 -12.46 6.49
CA ASN A 15 -5.40 -13.29 6.59
C ASN A 15 -4.27 -12.53 7.32
N PRO A 16 -3.77 -13.01 8.48
CA PRO A 16 -2.65 -12.38 9.16
C PRO A 16 -1.35 -12.38 8.34
N ASP A 17 -1.21 -13.31 7.39
CA ASP A 17 -0.08 -13.40 6.46
C ASP A 17 -0.22 -12.49 5.24
N ASN A 18 -1.29 -11.67 5.17
CA ASN A 18 -1.44 -10.64 4.16
C ASN A 18 -0.25 -9.67 4.23
N ALA A 19 0.40 -9.43 3.09
CA ALA A 19 1.59 -8.58 3.01
C ALA A 19 1.37 -7.16 3.59
N PHE A 20 0.16 -6.60 3.55
CA PHE A 20 -0.14 -5.31 4.17
C PHE A 20 -0.20 -5.39 5.70
N HIS A 21 -0.73 -6.46 6.27
CA HIS A 21 -0.69 -6.69 7.71
C HIS A 21 0.74 -6.90 8.21
N VAL A 22 1.52 -7.69 7.47
CA VAL A 22 2.95 -7.90 7.77
C VAL A 22 3.71 -6.57 7.67
N ALA A 23 3.46 -5.77 6.64
CA ALA A 23 4.07 -4.45 6.49
C ALA A 23 3.69 -3.50 7.62
N LEU A 24 2.40 -3.40 7.97
CA LEU A 24 1.93 -2.57 9.08
C LEU A 24 2.60 -2.96 10.40
N LYS A 25 2.71 -4.27 10.67
CA LYS A 25 3.37 -4.78 11.87
C LYS A 25 4.88 -4.52 11.87
N LYS A 26 5.56 -4.61 10.72
CA LYS A 26 7.01 -4.45 10.59
C LYS A 26 7.45 -2.98 10.64
N TYR A 27 6.69 -2.08 10.01
CA TYR A 27 7.10 -0.70 9.77
C TYR A 27 6.30 0.33 10.60
N GLY A 28 5.21 -0.08 11.24
CA GLY A 28 4.34 0.81 12.00
C GLY A 28 3.38 1.60 11.11
N GLU A 29 2.36 2.18 11.75
CA GLU A 29 1.23 2.84 11.09
C GLU A 29 1.62 4.08 10.29
N HIS A 30 2.57 4.87 10.80
CA HIS A 30 3.02 6.08 10.12
C HIS A 30 3.67 5.77 8.77
N THR A 31 4.71 4.92 8.78
CA THR A 31 5.42 4.54 7.56
C THR A 31 4.50 3.77 6.61
N TYR A 32 3.60 2.93 7.13
CA TYR A 32 2.58 2.28 6.32
C TYR A 32 1.73 3.30 5.55
N THR A 33 1.13 4.26 6.26
CA THR A 33 0.27 5.30 5.66
C THR A 33 1.02 6.08 4.59
N ARG A 34 2.26 6.47 4.87
CA ARG A 34 3.10 7.21 3.94
C ARG A 34 3.39 6.43 2.64
N VAL A 35 3.62 5.12 2.73
CA VAL A 35 3.81 4.28 1.54
C VAL A 35 2.54 4.24 0.69
N ILE A 36 1.36 4.16 1.31
CA ILE A 36 0.08 4.20 0.59
C ILE A 36 -0.14 5.55 -0.09
N GLU A 37 0.17 6.66 0.58
CA GLU A 37 0.11 8.01 0.00
C GLU A 37 1.04 8.15 -1.21
N MET A 38 2.30 7.71 -1.09
CA MET A 38 3.25 7.73 -2.20
C MET A 38 2.80 6.86 -3.37
N ALA A 39 2.27 5.67 -3.10
CA ALA A 39 1.72 4.79 -4.12
C ALA A 39 0.51 5.44 -4.82
N THR A 40 -0.34 6.15 -4.06
CA THR A 40 -1.49 6.89 -4.60
C THR A 40 -1.07 8.07 -5.47
N GLU A 41 -0.10 8.87 -5.03
CA GLU A 41 0.44 9.98 -5.82
C GLU A 41 1.05 9.49 -7.14
N SER A 42 1.67 8.30 -7.14
CA SER A 42 2.20 7.69 -8.37
C SER A 42 1.13 7.39 -9.43
N GLN A 43 -0.14 7.27 -9.01
CA GLN A 43 -1.30 7.02 -9.87
C GLN A 43 -2.12 8.28 -10.14
N ARG A 44 -1.60 9.47 -9.79
CA ARG A 44 -2.31 10.74 -9.98
C ARG A 44 -2.75 11.00 -11.42
N PHE A 45 -1.97 10.58 -12.40
CA PHE A 45 -2.34 10.69 -13.82
C PHE A 45 -3.53 9.78 -14.18
N ALA A 46 -3.53 8.53 -13.74
CA ALA A 46 -4.65 7.61 -13.95
C ALA A 46 -5.94 8.12 -13.29
N ILE A 47 -5.83 8.73 -12.11
CA ILE A 47 -6.95 9.41 -11.43
C ILE A 47 -7.46 10.58 -12.29
N ALA A 48 -6.56 11.44 -12.79
CA ALA A 48 -6.92 12.61 -13.57
C ALA A 48 -7.54 12.25 -14.94
N GLU A 49 -7.09 11.16 -15.54
CA GLU A 49 -7.62 10.61 -16.80
C GLU A 49 -8.94 9.84 -16.61
N GLY A 50 -9.41 9.67 -15.37
CA GLY A 50 -10.69 9.05 -15.05
C GLY A 50 -10.68 7.52 -15.20
N HIS A 51 -9.53 6.87 -14.96
CA HIS A 51 -9.45 5.41 -14.98
C HIS A 51 -10.39 4.80 -13.92
N PRO A 52 -10.88 3.58 -14.12
CA PRO A 52 -11.74 2.91 -13.15
C PRO A 52 -11.08 2.81 -11.76
N ILE A 53 -11.85 3.10 -10.71
CA ILE A 53 -11.37 3.08 -9.31
C ILE A 53 -10.73 1.73 -8.95
N VAL A 54 -11.26 0.62 -9.50
CA VAL A 54 -10.72 -0.72 -9.25
C VAL A 54 -9.32 -0.88 -9.82
N GLU A 55 -9.07 -0.36 -11.03
CA GLU A 55 -7.76 -0.41 -11.68
C GLU A 55 -6.75 0.47 -10.95
N ILE A 56 -7.16 1.67 -10.54
CA ILE A 56 -6.34 2.56 -9.71
C ILE A 56 -5.99 1.88 -8.39
N ALA A 57 -6.97 1.26 -7.71
CA ALA A 57 -6.74 0.58 -6.44
C ALA A 57 -5.77 -0.61 -6.58
N GLU A 58 -5.88 -1.38 -7.67
CA GLU A 58 -4.96 -2.49 -7.95
C GLU A 58 -3.55 -1.97 -8.29
N ALA A 59 -3.42 -0.87 -9.02
CA ALA A 59 -2.14 -0.22 -9.30
C ALA A 59 -1.47 0.33 -8.02
N VAL A 60 -2.25 1.01 -7.16
CA VAL A 60 -1.78 1.49 -5.85
C VAL A 60 -1.33 0.32 -4.98
N ARG A 61 -2.12 -0.76 -4.92
CA ARG A 61 -1.77 -1.98 -4.18
C ARG A 61 -0.44 -2.54 -4.66
N SER A 62 -0.26 -2.71 -5.97
CA SER A 62 0.98 -3.23 -6.55
C SER A 62 2.17 -2.33 -6.23
N LYS A 63 1.99 -1.00 -6.35
CA LYS A 63 3.08 -0.07 -6.11
C LYS A 63 3.49 0.00 -4.63
N ALA A 64 2.52 -0.05 -3.72
CA ALA A 64 2.78 -0.10 -2.29
C ALA A 64 3.59 -1.35 -1.90
N LEU A 65 3.23 -2.51 -2.44
CA LEU A 65 3.98 -3.76 -2.19
C LEU A 65 5.42 -3.70 -2.70
N GLU A 66 5.66 -3.08 -3.87
CA GLU A 66 7.01 -2.84 -4.38
C GLU A 66 7.83 -1.98 -3.41
N ILE A 67 7.23 -0.92 -2.87
CA ILE A 67 7.90 -0.03 -1.91
C ILE A 67 8.21 -0.76 -0.60
N PHE A 68 7.25 -1.53 -0.06
CA PHE A 68 7.46 -2.31 1.16
C PHE A 68 8.56 -3.37 1.01
N ALA A 69 8.77 -3.91 -0.19
CA ALA A 69 9.84 -4.86 -0.47
C ALA A 69 11.23 -4.21 -0.54
N ASP A 70 11.32 -2.90 -0.76
CA ASP A 70 12.59 -2.15 -0.86
C ASP A 70 13.03 -1.62 0.52
N GLU A 71 13.84 -2.40 1.24
CA GLU A 71 14.35 -2.02 2.57
C GLU A 71 15.19 -0.74 2.60
N ARG A 72 15.72 -0.26 1.46
CA ARG A 72 16.43 1.02 1.42
C ARG A 72 15.45 2.18 1.44
N ARG A 73 14.37 2.09 0.64
CA ARG A 73 13.29 3.07 0.65
C ARG A 73 12.62 3.12 2.02
N MET A 74 12.37 1.96 2.62
CA MET A 74 11.71 1.89 3.93
C MET A 74 12.57 2.48 5.06
N ARG A 75 13.90 2.37 4.99
CA ARG A 75 14.80 2.98 5.99
C ARG A 75 14.72 4.49 5.99
N GLY A 76 14.75 5.14 4.83
CA GLY A 76 14.66 6.60 4.73
C GLY A 76 13.29 7.19 5.04
N MET A 77 12.29 6.38 5.43
CA MET A 77 10.95 6.81 5.82
C MET A 77 10.69 6.65 7.33
N LYS A 78 11.74 6.37 8.12
CA LYS A 78 11.61 6.35 9.57
C LYS A 78 11.42 7.79 10.07
N LEU A 79 10.43 7.96 10.95
CA LEU A 79 10.12 9.23 11.60
C LEU A 79 11.34 9.84 12.32
N GLU A 80 12.21 8.98 12.86
CA GLU A 80 13.46 9.34 13.54
C GLU A 80 14.41 10.11 12.59
N ASP A 81 14.58 9.62 11.36
CA ASP A 81 15.41 10.26 10.33
C ASP A 81 14.83 11.60 9.85
N GLU A 82 13.50 11.77 9.90
CA GLU A 82 12.82 13.02 9.52
C GLU A 82 12.79 14.06 10.64
N LEU A 83 12.75 13.62 11.89
CA LEU A 83 12.83 14.48 13.07
C LEU A 83 14.28 14.84 13.45
N GLY A 84 15.27 14.24 12.76
CA GLY A 84 16.69 14.45 13.02
C GLY A 84 17.15 13.90 14.37
N LEU A 85 16.53 12.81 14.84
CA LEU A 85 16.80 12.14 16.12
C LEU A 85 17.69 10.91 15.94
#